data_AF-A0A356W6E2-F1
#
_entry.id   AF-A0A356W6E2-F1
#
_cell.length_a   1.000
_cell.length_b   1.000
_cell.length_c   1.000
_cell.angle_alpha   90.00
_cell.angle_beta   90.00
_cell.angle_gamma   90.00
#
_symmetry.space_group_name_H-M   'P 1'
#
loop_
_entity.id
_entity.type
_entity.pdbx_description
1 polymer ?
#
loop_
_entity_poly.entity_id
_entity_poly.type
_entity_poly.pdbx_seq_one_letter_code
_entity_poly.pdbx_strand_id
1 'polypeptide(L)' 'APAGPTAERDAFHLRMTRWLHEAGVTLVAGSDAGIFTNVPGLSLVEELELMVEAGLSPFEALKAATDAPA' A
#
# COMPACT_ATOMS: atom_id res chain seq x y z
N ALA A 1 3.52 6.43 24.78
CA ALA A 1 2.59 7.56 24.54
C ALA A 1 1.52 7.08 23.58
N PRO A 2 0.26 7.55 23.66
CA PRO A 2 -0.70 7.26 22.60
C PRO A 2 -0.10 7.72 21.27
N ALA A 3 -0.29 6.92 20.22
CA ALA A 3 0.23 7.23 18.91
C ALA A 3 -0.44 8.52 18.41
N GLY A 4 0.32 9.45 17.83
CA GLY A 4 -0.25 10.71 17.34
C GLY A 4 -1.27 10.49 16.21
N PRO A 5 -2.04 11.53 15.80
CA PRO A 5 -3.10 11.41 14.81
C PRO A 5 -2.67 10.76 13.48
N THR A 6 -1.40 10.93 13.09
CA THR A 6 -0.81 10.29 11.90
C THR A 6 -0.72 8.77 12.06
N ALA A 7 -0.24 8.29 13.20
CA ALA A 7 -0.04 6.87 13.43
C ALA A 7 -1.37 6.09 13.53
N GLU A 8 -2.45 6.72 14.00
CA GLU A 8 -3.78 6.11 13.96
C GLU A 8 -4.31 5.97 12.53
N ARG A 9 -4.05 6.96 11.68
CA ARG A 9 -4.39 6.91 10.24
C ARG A 9 -3.59 5.83 9.51
N ASP A 10 -2.28 5.75 9.75
CA ASP A 10 -1.42 4.77 9.09
C ASP A 10 -1.84 3.34 9.47
N ALA A 11 -2.10 3.11 10.77
CA ALA A 11 -2.61 1.83 11.24
C ALA A 11 -3.99 1.49 10.66
N PHE A 12 -4.84 2.49 10.41
CA PHE A 12 -6.11 2.28 9.72
C PHE A 12 -5.90 1.84 8.27
N HIS A 13 -5.01 2.49 7.51
CA HIS A 13 -4.73 2.10 6.12
C HIS A 13 -4.18 0.67 6.03
N LEU A 14 -3.23 0.28 6.89
CA LEU A 14 -2.70 -1.09 6.92
C LEU A 14 -3.81 -2.13 7.17
N ARG A 15 -4.70 -1.89 8.15
CA ARG A 15 -5.84 -2.79 8.42
C ARG A 15 -6.82 -2.86 7.26
N MET A 16 -7.11 -1.72 6.64
CA MET A 16 -8.05 -1.64 5.53
C MET A 16 -7.54 -2.38 4.30
N THR A 17 -6.26 -2.17 3.92
CA THR A 17 -5.59 -2.92 2.84
C THR A 17 -5.63 -4.42 3.11
N ARG A 18 -5.32 -4.86 4.33
CA ARG A 18 -5.42 -6.27 4.75
C ARG A 18 -6.82 -6.83 4.55
N TRP A 19 -7.85 -6.14 5.04
CA TRP A 19 -9.24 -6.60 4.92
C TRP A 19 -9.70 -6.72 3.47
N LEU A 20 -9.31 -5.78 2.61
CA LEU A 20 -9.63 -5.85 1.18
C LEU A 20 -8.93 -7.05 0.52
N HIS A 21 -7.65 -7.27 0.84
CA HIS A 21 -6.88 -8.41 0.34
C HIS A 21 -7.51 -9.74 0.78
N GLU A 22 -7.83 -9.90 2.07
CA GLU A 22 -8.49 -11.10 2.61
C GLU A 22 -9.88 -11.33 2.01
N ALA A 23 -10.58 -10.26 1.63
CA ALA A 23 -11.88 -10.33 0.96
C ALA A 23 -11.76 -10.67 -0.54
N GLY A 24 -10.56 -10.82 -1.09
CA GLY A 24 -10.32 -11.13 -2.49
C GLY A 24 -10.53 -9.95 -3.45
N VAL A 25 -10.51 -8.71 -2.93
CA VAL A 25 -10.59 -7.50 -3.76
C VAL A 25 -9.30 -7.36 -4.57
N THR A 26 -9.42 -7.05 -5.85
CA THR A 26 -8.26 -6.72 -6.69
C THR A 26 -7.63 -5.42 -6.21
N LEU A 27 -6.41 -5.50 -5.69
CA LEU A 27 -5.61 -4.36 -5.29
C LEU A 27 -4.66 -3.97 -6.41
N VAL A 28 -4.47 -2.66 -6.58
CA VAL A 28 -3.56 -2.06 -7.55
C VAL A 28 -2.62 -1.12 -6.82
N ALA A 29 -1.32 -1.23 -7.08
CA ALA A 29 -0.32 -0.33 -6.50
C ALA A 29 -0.31 1.01 -7.25
N GLY A 30 -0.28 2.11 -6.49
CA GLY A 30 -0.21 3.45 -7.07
C GLY A 30 0.26 4.46 -6.03
N SER A 31 1.47 5.00 -6.21
CA SER A 31 2.08 5.89 -5.23
C SER A 31 1.63 7.34 -5.31
N ASP A 32 0.70 7.68 -6.21
CA ASP A 32 0.25 9.05 -6.46
C ASP A 32 1.41 10.04 -6.65
N ALA A 33 2.50 9.59 -7.28
CA ALA A 33 3.68 10.43 -7.49
C ALA A 33 3.36 11.61 -8.42
N GLY A 34 3.93 12.77 -8.11
CA GLY A 34 3.65 14.04 -8.81
C GLY A 34 2.89 15.07 -7.95
N ILE A 35 2.43 14.69 -6.76
CA ILE A 35 1.76 15.57 -5.79
C ILE A 35 2.73 16.36 -4.87
N PHE A 36 3.99 16.53 -5.29
CA PHE A 36 5.09 17.18 -4.55
C PHE A 36 5.64 16.44 -3.32
N THR A 37 4.88 15.55 -2.67
CA THR A 37 5.35 14.79 -1.49
C THR A 37 5.92 13.42 -1.86
N ASN A 38 5.39 12.79 -2.92
CA ASN A 38 5.72 11.42 -3.28
C ASN A 38 6.75 11.42 -4.41
N VAL A 39 7.97 10.99 -4.10
CA VAL A 39 9.08 10.97 -5.07
C VAL A 39 8.78 9.94 -6.17
N PRO A 40 8.75 10.32 -7.46
CA PRO A 40 8.49 9.38 -8.54
C PRO A 40 9.46 8.20 -8.53
N GLY A 41 8.94 6.99 -8.74
CA GLY A 41 9.71 5.74 -8.65
C GLY A 41 9.87 5.25 -7.21
N LEU A 42 10.58 6.00 -6.35
CA LEU A 42 10.86 5.57 -4.97
C LEU A 42 9.58 5.33 -4.16
N SER A 43 8.63 6.26 -4.22
CA SER A 43 7.35 6.13 -3.51
C SER A 43 6.52 4.92 -3.94
N LEU A 44 6.71 4.42 -5.17
CA LEU A 44 6.07 3.18 -5.60
C LEU A 44 6.71 1.96 -4.94
N VAL A 45 8.02 1.97 -4.74
CA VAL A 45 8.71 0.90 -4.01
C VAL A 45 8.26 0.88 -2.55
N GLU A 46 8.17 2.04 -1.91
CA GLU A 46 7.65 2.20 -0.54
C GLU A 46 6.19 1.71 -0.42
N GLU A 47 5.34 1.99 -1.41
CA GLU A 47 3.97 1.47 -1.46
C GLU A 47 3.94 -0.06 -1.50
N LEU A 48 4.84 -0.72 -2.24
CA LEU A 48 4.91 -2.19 -2.24
C LEU A 48 5.33 -2.75 -0.88
N GLU A 49 6.23 -2.07 -0.18
CA GLU A 49 6.63 -2.44 1.19
C GLU A 49 5.45 -2.31 2.15
N LEU A 50 4.65 -1.25 2.04
CA LEU A 50 3.42 -1.05 2.84
C LEU A 50 2.35 -2.10 2.54
N MET A 51 2.21 -2.53 1.28
CA MET A 51 1.32 -3.64 0.92
C MET A 51 1.77 -4.96 1.55
N VAL A 52 3.08 -5.22 1.58
CA VAL A 52 3.62 -6.40 2.29
C VAL A 52 3.41 -6.29 3.80
N GLU A 53 3.62 -5.11 4.38
CA GLU A 53 3.34 -4.85 5.80
C GLU A 53 1.85 -5.06 6.14
N ALA A 54 0.95 -4.70 5.22
CA ALA A 54 -0.49 -4.95 5.36
C ALA A 54 -0.85 -6.44 5.28
N GLY A 55 0.05 -7.32 4.83
CA GLY A 55 -0.13 -8.77 4.85
C GLY A 55 -0.15 -9.45 3.47
N LEU A 56 0.12 -8.72 2.39
CA LEU A 56 0.32 -9.34 1.08
C LEU A 56 1.68 -10.05 1.05
N SER A 57 1.77 -11.14 0.27
CA SER A 57 3.07 -11.70 -0.08
C SER A 57 3.84 -10.79 -1.05
N PRO A 58 5.18 -10.88 -1.11
CA PRO A 58 5.96 -10.12 -2.10
C PRO A 58 5.51 -10.36 -3.56
N PHE A 59 5.03 -11.57 -3.87
CA PHE A 59 4.51 -11.89 -5.19
C PHE A 59 3.19 -11.16 -5.49
N GLU A 60 2.29 -11.08 -4.52
CA GLU A 60 1.02 -10.38 -4.68
C GLU A 60 1.21 -8.86 -4.78
N ALA A 61 2.15 -8.28 -4.04
CA ALA A 61 2.51 -6.87 -4.19
C ALA A 61 3.05 -6.58 -5.60
N LEU A 62 3.94 -7.44 -6.14
CA LEU A 62 4.42 -7.32 -7.52
C LEU A 62 3.28 -7.45 -8.54
N LYS A 63 2.36 -8.39 -8.32
CA LYS A 63 1.17 -8.57 -9.17
C LYS A 63 0.29 -7.31 -9.17
N ALA A 64 0.09 -6.69 -8.01
CA ALA A 64 -0.67 -5.44 -7.87
C ALA A 64 -0.04 -4.26 -8.62
N ALA A 65 1.27 -4.30 -8.90
CA ALA A 65 1.99 -3.26 -9.64
C ALA A 65 2.14 -3.53 -11.14
N THR A 66 1.73 -4.70 -11.63
CA THR A 66 2.04 -5.16 -13.00
C THR A 66 0.81 -5.71 -13.72
N ASP A 67 0.26 -6.83 -13.24
CA ASP A 67 -0.87 -7.53 -13.86
C ASP A 67 -2.21 -6.85 -13.54
N ALA A 68 -2.41 -6.45 -12.27
CA ALA A 68 -3.66 -5.82 -11.85
C ALA A 68 -3.98 -4.47 -12.53
N PRO A 69 -3.01 -3.56 -12.78
CA PRO A 69 -3.28 -2.27 -13.45
C PRO A 69 -3.36 -2.32 -14.98
N ALA A 70 -3.07 -3.47 -15.62
CA ALA A 70 -2.91 -3.58 -17.08
C ALA A 70 -4.22 -3.96 -17.80
#